data_AF-A0A9P7DKI6-F1
#
_entry.id   AF-A0A9P7DKI6-F1
#
_cell.length_a   1.000
_cell.length_b   1.000
_cell.length_c   1.000
_cell.angle_alpha   90.00
_cell.angle_beta   90.00
_cell.angle_gamma   90.00
#
_symmetry.space_group_name_H-M   'P 1'
#
loop_
_entity.id
_entity.type
_entity.pdbx_description
1 polymer ?
#
loop_
_entity_poly.entity_id
_entity_poly.type
_entity_poly.pdbx_seq_one_letter_code
_entity_poly.pdbx_strand_id
1 'polypeptide(L)'
;HQFSSSTFYPDMRVAESEDVILQPLSVSIWFSGAVPRHIARSNIPIEITVALKDEFKSFTVPVIEIASQKPHLLNNTLAMQLTLMHSKFINFRQSPSVPDDDMSFSFLPLPPTFDHADSDHWAELLGNIQTWLVKSADPTMPEWTWGREAFWYAFIATHPDFPSGKWSFWDPSIPLEGQFIEEWV
;
A
#
# COMPACT_ATOMS: atom_id res chain seq x y z
N HIS A 1 -11.49 -20.79 24.17
CA HIS A 1 -10.95 -20.15 22.95
C HIS A 1 -10.12 -21.17 22.21
N GLN A 2 -10.42 -21.41 20.94
CA GLN A 2 -9.69 -22.36 20.10
C GLN A 2 -8.70 -21.54 19.27
N PHE A 3 -7.41 -21.68 19.55
CA PHE A 3 -6.34 -21.02 18.80
C PHE A 3 -5.55 -22.08 18.03
N SER A 4 -5.20 -21.76 16.78
CA SER A 4 -4.27 -22.55 15.98
C SER A 4 -2.99 -21.74 15.83
N SER A 5 -1.84 -22.35 16.09
CA SER A 5 -0.53 -21.71 15.98
C SER A 5 0.41 -22.62 15.19
N SER A 6 1.14 -22.03 14.25
CA SER A 6 2.14 -22.70 13.43
C SER A 6 3.39 -21.84 13.33
N THR A 7 4.56 -22.47 13.41
CA THR A 7 5.85 -21.82 13.21
C THR A 7 6.38 -22.17 11.82
N PHE A 8 6.80 -21.17 11.06
CA PHE A 8 7.40 -21.33 9.75
C PHE A 8 8.73 -20.55 9.70
N TYR A 9 9.55 -20.85 8.70
CA TYR A 9 10.84 -20.20 8.48
C TYR A 9 10.84 -19.65 7.05
N PRO A 10 10.80 -18.32 6.85
CA PRO A 10 10.82 -17.73 5.53
C PRO A 10 12.20 -17.89 4.88
N ASP A 11 12.22 -17.99 3.55
CA ASP A 11 13.45 -18.01 2.80
C ASP A 11 14.20 -16.67 2.93
N MET A 12 15.53 -16.76 2.95
CA MET A 12 16.42 -15.62 3.04
C MET A 12 17.14 -15.41 1.71
N ARG A 13 17.26 -14.16 1.27
CA ARG A 13 18.14 -13.78 0.16
C ARG A 13 19.20 -12.81 0.63
N VAL A 14 20.42 -13.03 0.16
CA VAL A 14 21.53 -12.10 0.36
C VAL A 14 21.42 -11.04 -0.72
N ALA A 15 21.24 -9.79 -0.32
CA ALA A 15 21.28 -8.64 -1.21
C ALA A 15 22.71 -8.34 -1.66
N GLU A 16 22.86 -7.57 -2.73
CA GLU A 16 24.17 -7.14 -3.24
C GLU A 16 25.00 -6.33 -2.22
N SER A 17 24.36 -5.83 -1.15
CA SER A 17 24.97 -5.06 -0.05
C SER A 17 25.46 -5.91 1.14
N GLU A 18 25.53 -7.24 1.00
CA GLU A 18 25.74 -8.21 2.11
C GLU A 18 24.60 -8.28 3.14
N ASP A 19 23.55 -7.46 3.00
CA ASP A 19 22.37 -7.53 3.85
C ASP A 19 21.54 -8.79 3.56
N VAL A 20 21.01 -9.43 4.60
CA VAL A 20 20.12 -10.58 4.47
C VAL A 20 18.68 -10.11 4.58
N ILE A 21 17.90 -10.33 3.52
CA ILE A 21 16.50 -9.90 3.42
C ILE A 21 15.59 -11.13 3.51
N LEU A 22 14.61 -11.08 4.41
CA LEU A 22 13.54 -12.06 4.47
C LEU A 22 12.63 -11.91 3.24
N GLN A 23 12.38 -13.01 2.54
CA GLN A 23 11.45 -12.99 1.41
C GLN A 23 10.00 -12.80 1.92
N PRO A 24 9.16 -12.08 1.15
CA PRO A 24 7.74 -11.97 1.46
C PRO A 24 7.08 -13.33 1.57
N LEU A 25 6.20 -13.49 2.57
CA LEU A 25 5.47 -14.72 2.81
C LEU A 25 3.98 -14.52 2.53
N SER A 26 3.38 -15.46 1.81
CA SER A 26 1.93 -15.55 1.65
C SER A 26 1.35 -16.56 2.63
N VAL A 27 0.41 -16.12 3.46
CA VAL A 27 -0.31 -16.97 4.43
C VAL A 27 -1.78 -17.01 4.06
N SER A 28 -2.32 -18.21 3.87
CA SER A 28 -3.75 -18.43 3.62
C SER A 28 -4.43 -19.00 4.87
N ILE A 29 -5.50 -18.35 5.32
CA ILE A 29 -6.27 -18.76 6.50
C ILE A 29 -7.66 -19.19 6.04
N TRP A 30 -8.09 -20.37 6.51
CA TRP A 30 -9.39 -20.95 6.19
C TRP A 30 -10.18 -21.21 7.47
N PHE A 31 -11.45 -20.81 7.48
CA PHE A 31 -12.37 -21.07 8.57
C PHE A 31 -13.35 -22.16 8.15
N SER A 32 -13.44 -23.25 8.92
CA SER A 32 -14.42 -24.31 8.71
C SER A 32 -15.53 -24.23 9.77
N GLY A 33 -16.78 -24.41 9.36
CA GLY A 33 -17.94 -24.39 10.25
C GLY A 33 -19.08 -23.51 9.76
N ALA A 34 -20.16 -23.46 10.52
CA ALA A 34 -21.33 -22.63 10.24
C ALA A 34 -21.45 -21.48 11.23
N VAL A 35 -21.57 -20.25 10.73
CA VAL A 35 -21.84 -19.06 11.54
C VAL A 35 -23.36 -18.91 11.71
N PRO A 36 -23.88 -18.74 12.95
CA PRO A 36 -25.29 -18.48 13.17
C PRO A 36 -25.80 -17.25 12.40
N ARG A 37 -27.00 -17.35 11.81
CA ARG A 37 -27.58 -16.32 10.93
C ARG A 37 -27.70 -14.93 11.57
N HIS A 38 -27.85 -14.86 12.89
CA HIS A 38 -27.95 -13.58 13.61
C HIS A 38 -26.59 -12.86 13.72
N ILE A 39 -25.47 -13.60 13.65
CA ILE A 39 -24.10 -13.08 13.64
C ILE A 39 -23.65 -12.73 12.22
N ALA A 40 -24.15 -13.44 11.20
CA ALA A 40 -23.84 -13.15 9.80
C ALA A 40 -24.32 -11.77 9.30
N ARG A 41 -25.14 -11.06 10.09
CA ARG A 41 -25.56 -9.67 9.81
C ARG A 41 -24.62 -8.63 10.38
N SER A 42 -23.65 -9.04 11.20
CA SER A 42 -22.60 -8.20 11.77
C SER A 42 -21.25 -8.58 11.19
N ASN A 43 -20.32 -7.62 11.17
CA ASN A 43 -18.93 -7.91 10.84
C ASN A 43 -18.34 -8.86 11.89
N ILE A 44 -17.70 -9.94 11.44
CA ILE A 44 -17.01 -10.88 12.32
C ILE A 44 -15.57 -10.36 12.50
N PRO A 45 -15.17 -9.90 13.69
CA PRO A 45 -13.80 -9.47 13.91
C PRO A 45 -12.87 -10.69 13.82
N ILE A 46 -11.83 -10.57 13.00
CA ILE A 46 -10.74 -11.55 12.92
C ILE A 46 -9.47 -10.86 13.38
N GLU A 47 -8.83 -11.42 14.40
CA GLU A 47 -7.54 -10.96 14.92
C GLU A 47 -6.44 -11.90 14.41
N ILE A 48 -5.38 -11.31 13.85
CA ILE A 48 -4.19 -12.03 13.39
C ILE A 48 -2.98 -11.39 14.07
N THR A 49 -2.18 -12.21 14.75
CA THR A 49 -0.96 -11.75 15.40
C THR A 49 0.25 -12.42 14.74
N VAL A 50 1.22 -11.60 14.32
CA VAL A 50 2.51 -12.07 13.82
C VAL A 50 3.58 -11.56 14.76
N ALA A 51 4.42 -12.47 15.26
CA ALA A 51 5.50 -12.13 16.17
C ALA A 51 6.79 -12.81 15.72
N LEU A 52 7.89 -12.07 15.81
CA LEU A 52 9.23 -12.62 15.70
C LEU A 52 9.69 -13.11 17.08
N LYS A 53 10.56 -14.11 17.09
CA LYS A 53 11.26 -14.47 18.32
C LYS A 53 12.13 -13.30 18.79
N ASP A 54 12.33 -13.21 20.09
CA ASP A 54 12.97 -12.07 20.74
C ASP A 54 14.35 -11.76 20.16
N GLU A 55 15.12 -12.80 19.80
CA GLU A 55 16.44 -12.65 19.19
C GLU A 55 16.43 -11.93 17.82
N PHE A 56 15.28 -11.82 17.15
CA PHE A 56 15.16 -11.21 15.82
C PHE A 56 14.49 -9.83 15.81
N LYS A 57 13.96 -9.36 16.95
CA LYS A 57 13.18 -8.11 17.04
C LYS A 57 14.00 -6.85 16.74
N SER A 58 15.32 -6.89 16.90
CA SER A 58 16.21 -5.76 16.62
C SER A 58 16.53 -5.58 15.13
N PHE A 59 16.27 -6.60 14.30
CA PHE A 59 16.69 -6.60 12.90
C PHE A 59 15.55 -6.28 11.94
N THR A 60 14.31 -6.59 12.31
CA THR A 60 13.15 -6.38 11.45
C THR A 60 11.86 -6.31 12.26
N VAL A 61 10.84 -5.72 11.65
CA VAL A 61 9.50 -5.58 12.20
C VAL A 61 8.53 -6.31 11.27
N PRO A 62 7.66 -7.20 11.79
CA PRO A 62 6.68 -7.86 10.95
C PRO A 62 5.64 -6.83 10.46
N VAL A 63 5.41 -6.81 9.15
CA VAL A 63 4.37 -5.99 8.53
C VAL A 63 3.26 -6.92 8.05
N ILE A 64 2.00 -6.60 8.39
CA ILE A 64 0.83 -7.36 7.96
C ILE A 64 0.05 -6.49 6.97
N GLU A 65 -0.05 -6.96 5.73
CA GLU A 65 -0.94 -6.38 4.72
C GLU A 65 -2.13 -7.31 4.51
N ILE A 66 -3.35 -6.79 4.68
CA ILE A 66 -4.58 -7.57 4.54
C ILE A 66 -5.25 -7.18 3.22
N ALA A 67 -5.31 -8.13 2.28
CA ALA A 67 -6.10 -8.00 1.06
C ALA A 67 -7.38 -8.83 1.19
N SER A 68 -8.55 -8.17 1.15
CA SER A 68 -9.84 -8.88 1.13
C SER A 68 -10.14 -9.37 -0.29
N GLN A 69 -10.02 -10.67 -0.54
CA GLN A 69 -10.44 -11.26 -1.81
C GLN A 69 -11.98 -11.32 -1.86
N LYS A 70 -12.61 -10.51 -2.72
CA LYS A 70 -14.02 -10.72 -3.08
C LYS A 70 -14.10 -12.00 -3.93
N PRO A 71 -15.04 -12.91 -3.66
CA PRO A 71 -15.19 -14.13 -4.42
C PRO A 71 -15.85 -13.83 -5.76
N HIS A 72 -15.10 -13.28 -6.72
CA HIS A 72 -15.44 -13.40 -8.13
C HIS A 72 -14.17 -13.38 -8.98
N LEU A 73 -14.10 -14.39 -9.86
CA LEU A 73 -13.07 -14.65 -10.88
C LEU A 73 -11.78 -15.28 -10.35
N LEU A 74 -11.91 -16.57 -10.02
CA LEU A 74 -10.84 -17.54 -9.96
C LEU A 74 -10.12 -17.59 -11.33
N ASN A 75 -8.81 -17.28 -11.38
CA ASN A 75 -7.77 -18.19 -11.88
C ASN A 75 -6.40 -17.53 -12.18
N ASN A 76 -6.28 -16.20 -12.28
CA ASN A 76 -5.00 -15.54 -12.64
C ASN A 76 -4.45 -14.55 -11.59
N THR A 77 -5.18 -14.27 -10.52
CA THR A 77 -4.91 -13.15 -9.60
C THR A 77 -3.86 -13.43 -8.54
N LEU A 78 -3.64 -14.70 -8.14
CA LEU A 78 -2.63 -15.03 -7.11
C LEU A 78 -1.20 -14.86 -7.63
N ALA A 79 -0.94 -15.21 -8.89
CA ALA A 79 0.35 -14.96 -9.52
C ALA A 79 0.59 -13.45 -9.69
N MET A 80 -0.43 -12.69 -10.14
CA MET A 80 -0.32 -11.23 -10.26
C MET A 80 -0.13 -10.53 -8.91
N GLN A 81 -0.81 -10.95 -7.85
CA GLN A 81 -0.62 -10.38 -6.50
C GLN A 81 0.76 -10.70 -5.93
N LEU A 82 1.27 -11.93 -6.13
CA LEU A 82 2.63 -12.30 -5.73
C LEU A 82 3.71 -11.57 -6.54
N THR A 83 3.48 -11.31 -7.83
CA THR A 83 4.38 -10.50 -8.68
C THR A 83 4.35 -9.02 -8.28
N LEU A 84 3.17 -8.48 -7.91
CA LEU A 84 3.05 -7.11 -7.38
C LEU A 84 3.77 -6.95 -6.03
N MET A 85 3.70 -7.96 -5.16
CA MET A 85 4.43 -8.00 -3.90
C MET A 85 5.95 -8.09 -4.11
N HIS A 86 6.43 -8.92 -5.04
CA HIS A 86 7.86 -8.97 -5.37
C HIS A 86 8.35 -7.67 -6.05
N SER A 87 7.51 -7.02 -6.88
CA SER A 87 7.82 -5.75 -7.54
C SER A 87 8.02 -4.59 -6.55
N LYS A 88 7.17 -4.52 -5.50
CA LYS A 88 7.31 -3.50 -4.44
C LYS A 88 8.58 -3.67 -3.60
N PHE A 89 9.10 -4.89 -3.44
CA PHE A 89 10.31 -5.16 -2.65
C PHE A 89 11.61 -5.18 -3.47
N ILE A 90 11.57 -5.40 -4.79
CA ILE A 90 12.77 -5.57 -5.64
C ILE A 90 13.11 -4.31 -6.46
N ASN A 91 12.22 -3.33 -6.61
CA ASN A 91 12.46 -2.14 -7.44
C ASN A 91 13.28 -1.03 -6.75
N PHE A 92 14.51 -1.35 -6.33
CA PHE A 92 15.55 -0.35 -6.06
C PHE A 92 16.66 -0.27 -7.14
N ARG A 93 16.67 -1.10 -8.19
CA ARG A 93 17.69 -0.99 -9.26
C ARG A 93 17.19 -1.37 -10.67
N GLN A 94 16.87 -0.32 -11.46
CA GLN A 94 17.03 -0.10 -12.92
C GLN A 94 16.78 -1.24 -13.96
N SER A 95 15.70 -1.06 -14.76
CA SER A 95 15.41 -1.22 -16.25
C SER A 95 16.35 -2.01 -17.22
N PRO A 96 15.94 -2.45 -18.46
CA PRO A 96 14.74 -2.10 -19.24
C PRO A 96 14.01 -3.19 -20.09
N SER A 97 12.79 -2.82 -20.50
CA SER A 97 12.00 -3.18 -21.70
C SER A 97 11.33 -4.56 -21.84
N VAL A 98 10.04 -4.61 -21.49
CA VAL A 98 8.96 -5.35 -22.19
C VAL A 98 7.75 -4.39 -22.19
N PRO A 99 6.93 -4.30 -23.27
CA PRO A 99 5.77 -3.42 -23.29
C PRO A 99 4.70 -4.02 -22.39
N ASP A 100 4.77 -3.60 -21.14
CA ASP A 100 3.82 -3.88 -20.09
C ASP A 100 2.64 -2.92 -20.34
N ASP A 101 1.42 -3.45 -20.43
CA ASP A 101 0.18 -2.66 -20.28
C ASP A 101 0.09 -2.25 -18.80
N ASP A 102 1.16 -1.59 -18.36
CA ASP A 102 1.49 -1.23 -17.00
C ASP A 102 0.66 -0.02 -16.65
N MET A 103 0.23 0.00 -15.40
CA MET A 103 -0.51 1.07 -14.80
C MET A 103 0.46 2.25 -14.62
N SER A 104 0.79 2.89 -15.74
CA SER A 104 1.79 3.95 -15.87
C SER A 104 1.20 5.23 -15.26
N PHE A 105 1.25 5.34 -13.95
CA PHE A 105 1.17 6.63 -13.28
C PHE A 105 2.41 7.41 -13.69
N SER A 106 2.27 8.46 -14.50
CA SER A 106 3.42 9.22 -15.01
C SER A 106 4.29 9.87 -13.91
N PHE A 107 3.79 9.90 -12.68
CA PHE A 107 4.45 10.46 -11.51
C PHE A 107 5.08 9.40 -10.59
N LEU A 108 4.95 8.10 -10.89
CA LEU A 108 5.63 7.02 -10.16
C LEU A 108 6.40 6.07 -11.10
N PRO A 109 7.52 5.47 -10.63
CA PRO A 109 8.19 5.74 -9.35
C PRO A 109 8.77 7.17 -9.28
N LEU A 110 8.98 7.69 -8.06
CA LEU A 110 9.58 9.02 -7.90
C LEU A 110 10.99 9.03 -8.53
N PRO A 111 11.39 10.15 -9.17
CA PRO A 111 12.71 10.25 -9.75
C PRO A 111 13.78 10.16 -8.65
N PRO A 112 14.97 9.57 -8.91
CA PRO A 112 16.06 9.51 -7.93
C PRO A 112 16.56 10.88 -7.46
N THR A 113 16.22 11.93 -8.19
CA THR A 113 16.52 13.32 -7.88
C THR A 113 15.47 13.99 -7.01
N PHE A 114 14.38 13.30 -6.66
CA PHE A 114 13.35 13.82 -5.79
C PHE A 114 13.92 14.04 -4.39
N ASP A 115 13.97 15.29 -3.97
CA ASP A 115 14.37 15.66 -2.61
C ASP A 115 13.14 15.74 -1.72
N HIS A 116 13.05 14.83 -0.74
CA HIS A 116 11.96 14.78 0.22
C HIS A 116 11.94 15.96 1.21
N ALA A 117 13.04 16.71 1.33
CA ALA A 117 13.10 17.92 2.15
C ALA A 117 12.70 19.17 1.38
N ASP A 118 12.56 19.09 0.05
CA ASP A 118 12.25 20.22 -0.81
C ASP A 118 10.74 20.31 -1.07
N SER A 119 10.13 21.39 -0.57
CA SER A 119 8.70 21.67 -0.78
C SER A 119 8.34 21.88 -2.24
N ASP A 120 9.27 22.34 -3.09
CA ASP A 120 8.99 22.59 -4.50
C ASP A 120 8.85 21.26 -5.27
N HIS A 121 9.65 20.25 -4.91
CA HIS A 121 9.48 18.89 -5.45
C HIS A 121 8.14 18.26 -5.03
N TRP A 122 7.73 18.46 -3.78
CA TRP A 122 6.39 18.03 -3.33
C TRP A 122 5.28 18.76 -4.06
N ALA A 123 5.42 20.06 -4.33
CA ALA A 123 4.45 20.84 -5.08
C ALA A 123 4.30 20.35 -6.54
N GLU A 124 5.41 20.00 -7.19
CA GLU A 124 5.40 19.41 -8.54
C GLU A 124 4.69 18.06 -8.54
N LEU A 125 5.03 17.17 -7.60
CA LEU A 125 4.37 15.87 -7.45
C LEU A 125 2.88 16.02 -7.18
N LEU A 126 2.50 16.92 -6.27
CA LEU A 126 1.11 17.24 -5.94
C LEU A 126 0.32 17.65 -7.20
N GLY A 127 0.89 18.53 -8.03
CA GLY A 127 0.28 18.97 -9.28
C GLY A 127 0.10 17.82 -10.29
N ASN A 128 1.07 16.91 -10.37
CA ASN A 128 1.00 15.74 -11.24
C ASN A 128 -0.09 14.75 -10.79
N ILE A 129 -0.16 14.46 -9.48
CA ILE A 129 -1.20 13.59 -8.91
C ILE A 129 -2.58 14.21 -9.11
N GLN A 130 -2.74 15.51 -8.82
CA GLN A 130 -4.02 16.21 -9.01
C GLN A 130 -4.49 16.13 -10.46
N THR A 131 -3.58 16.38 -11.41
CA THR A 131 -3.90 16.31 -12.84
C THR A 131 -4.38 14.92 -13.24
N TRP A 132 -3.73 13.89 -12.75
CA TRP A 132 -4.10 12.50 -13.01
C TRP A 132 -5.46 12.14 -12.39
N LEU A 133 -5.69 12.50 -11.12
CA LEU A 133 -6.96 12.25 -10.41
C LEU A 133 -8.16 12.90 -11.10
N VAL A 134 -7.99 14.13 -11.59
CA VAL A 134 -9.09 14.91 -12.18
C VAL A 134 -9.33 14.55 -13.65
N LYS A 135 -8.28 14.27 -14.42
CA LYS A 135 -8.39 14.14 -15.88
C LYS A 135 -8.34 12.72 -16.41
N SER A 136 -7.79 11.77 -15.66
CA SER A 136 -7.42 10.45 -16.21
C SER A 136 -7.95 9.29 -15.40
N ALA A 137 -8.00 9.41 -14.07
CA ALA A 137 -8.41 8.33 -13.19
C ALA A 137 -9.95 8.20 -13.09
N ASP A 138 -10.45 6.96 -13.10
CA ASP A 138 -11.86 6.66 -12.85
C ASP A 138 -12.13 6.61 -11.33
N PRO A 139 -13.02 7.45 -10.78
CA PRO A 139 -13.33 7.47 -9.34
C PRO A 139 -13.90 6.16 -8.77
N THR A 140 -14.40 5.27 -9.63
CA THR A 140 -14.94 3.97 -9.21
C THR A 140 -13.88 2.90 -9.02
N MET A 141 -12.65 3.17 -9.46
CA MET A 141 -11.55 2.22 -9.49
C MET A 141 -10.64 2.36 -8.25
N PRO A 142 -10.09 1.25 -7.71
CA PRO A 142 -9.20 1.28 -6.54
C PRO A 142 -7.99 2.22 -6.68
N GLU A 143 -7.47 2.37 -7.90
CA GLU A 143 -6.34 3.23 -8.26
C GLU A 143 -6.61 4.69 -7.92
N TRP A 144 -7.85 5.16 -8.12
CA TRP A 144 -8.23 6.52 -7.77
C TRP A 144 -8.21 6.71 -6.25
N THR A 145 -8.65 5.71 -5.49
CA THR A 145 -8.58 5.74 -4.02
C THR A 145 -7.13 5.85 -3.54
N TRP A 146 -6.24 5.04 -4.12
CA TRP A 146 -4.81 5.11 -3.81
C TRP A 146 -4.19 6.45 -4.20
N GLY A 147 -4.51 6.98 -5.40
CA GLY A 147 -4.01 8.27 -5.83
C GLY A 147 -4.52 9.43 -4.98
N ARG A 148 -5.74 9.33 -4.44
CA ARG A 148 -6.28 10.30 -3.46
C ARG A 148 -5.50 10.29 -2.16
N GLU A 149 -5.15 9.11 -1.63
CA GLU A 149 -4.26 9.01 -0.46
C GLU A 149 -2.90 9.65 -0.74
N ALA A 150 -2.28 9.32 -1.89
CA ALA A 150 -1.01 9.90 -2.31
C ALA A 150 -1.07 11.43 -2.48
N PHE A 151 -2.20 11.95 -2.99
CA PHE A 151 -2.46 13.38 -3.10
C PHE A 151 -2.41 14.05 -1.72
N TRP A 152 -3.07 13.49 -0.72
CA TRP A 152 -3.10 14.06 0.62
C TRP A 152 -1.73 14.05 1.30
N TYR A 153 -0.93 12.99 1.12
CA TYR A 153 0.46 12.97 1.58
C TYR A 153 1.29 14.10 0.96
N ALA A 154 1.24 14.25 -0.37
CA ALA A 154 1.97 15.30 -1.07
C ALA A 154 1.47 16.70 -0.68
N PHE A 155 0.17 16.84 -0.42
CA PHE A 155 -0.45 18.11 -0.04
C PHE A 155 0.08 18.61 1.31
N ILE A 156 0.10 17.74 2.31
CA ILE A 156 0.63 18.04 3.65
C ILE A 156 2.14 18.28 3.60
N ALA A 157 2.88 17.50 2.82
CA ALA A 157 4.32 17.73 2.64
C ALA A 157 4.62 19.10 1.99
N THR A 158 3.76 19.56 1.09
CA THR A 158 3.86 20.90 0.46
C THR A 158 3.37 22.02 1.39
N HIS A 159 2.41 21.74 2.27
CA HIS A 159 1.80 22.71 3.17
C HIS A 159 1.80 22.22 4.63
N PRO A 160 2.94 22.25 5.33
CA PRO A 160 3.07 21.68 6.68
C PRO A 160 2.16 22.31 7.73
N ASP A 161 1.70 23.54 7.50
CA ASP A 161 0.79 24.27 8.40
C ASP A 161 -0.68 23.82 8.26
N PHE A 162 -1.02 22.96 7.29
CA PHE A 162 -2.40 22.48 7.11
C PHE A 162 -2.87 21.63 8.32
N PRO A 163 -4.12 21.83 8.83
CA PRO A 163 -5.18 22.69 8.28
C PRO A 163 -5.11 24.16 8.75
N SER A 164 -4.28 24.45 9.74
CA SER A 164 -4.14 25.76 10.38
C SER A 164 -3.11 26.65 9.69
N GLY A 165 -3.49 27.34 8.63
CA GLY A 165 -2.53 28.21 7.96
C GLY A 165 -3.06 28.78 6.66
N LYS A 166 -2.14 29.24 5.82
CA LYS A 166 -2.44 29.59 4.43
C LYS A 166 -1.93 28.48 3.54
N TRP A 167 -2.80 27.99 2.66
CA TRP A 167 -2.48 26.93 1.72
C TRP A 167 -3.21 27.17 0.40
N SER A 168 -2.71 26.52 -0.64
CA SER A 168 -3.25 26.61 -1.99
C SER A 168 -4.51 25.78 -2.12
N PHE A 169 -5.60 26.33 -2.65
CA PHE A 169 -6.79 25.53 -2.92
C PHE A 169 -6.48 24.38 -3.89
N TRP A 170 -6.95 23.18 -3.55
CA TRP A 170 -6.95 22.02 -4.45
C TRP A 170 -8.24 21.97 -5.28
N ASP A 171 -8.28 21.08 -6.28
CA ASP A 171 -9.48 20.87 -7.08
C ASP A 171 -10.60 20.22 -6.24
N PRO A 172 -11.80 20.82 -6.12
CA PRO A 172 -12.87 20.31 -5.27
C PRO A 172 -13.43 18.94 -5.71
N SER A 173 -13.06 18.46 -6.90
CA SER A 173 -13.35 17.08 -7.33
C SER A 173 -12.58 16.03 -6.53
N ILE A 174 -11.54 16.44 -5.80
CA ILE A 174 -10.81 15.60 -4.86
C ILE A 174 -11.40 15.83 -3.45
N PRO A 175 -12.20 14.88 -2.94
CA PRO A 175 -12.85 15.03 -1.65
C PRO A 175 -11.84 14.88 -0.51
N LEU A 176 -12.06 15.63 0.57
CA LEU A 176 -11.33 15.52 1.83
C LEU A 176 -11.80 14.27 2.61
N GLU A 177 -11.56 13.11 2.01
CA GLU A 177 -11.96 11.80 2.49
C GLU A 177 -10.80 10.83 2.27
N GLY A 178 -10.71 9.83 3.14
CA GLY A 178 -9.60 8.87 3.14
C GLY A 178 -9.04 8.69 4.53
N GLN A 179 -8.51 7.49 4.78
CA GLN A 179 -8.09 7.10 6.13
C GLN A 179 -7.04 8.07 6.68
N PHE A 180 -6.09 8.48 5.86
CA PHE A 180 -5.03 9.39 6.28
C PHE A 180 -5.53 10.81 6.58
N ILE A 181 -6.27 11.42 5.66
CA ILE A 181 -6.67 12.84 5.81
C ILE A 181 -7.72 13.05 6.89
N GLU A 182 -8.58 12.05 7.12
CA GLU A 182 -9.56 12.06 8.21
C GLU A 182 -8.92 11.94 9.60
N GLU A 183 -7.77 11.26 9.71
CA GLU A 183 -6.98 11.22 10.95
C GLU A 183 -6.16 12.50 11.17
N TRP A 184 -5.83 13.24 10.09
CA TRP A 184 -5.01 14.45 10.16
C TRP A 184 -5.76 15.71 10.58
N VAL A 185 -7.01 15.87 10.12
CA VAL A 185 -7.85 17.07 10.31
C VAL A 185 -8.74 16.96 11.54
#